data_AF-A0A2V7JWM8-F1
#
_entry.id   AF-A0A2V7JWM8-F1
#
_cell.length_a   1.000
_cell.length_b   1.000
_cell.length_c   1.000
_cell.angle_alpha   90.00
_cell.angle_beta   90.00
_cell.angle_gamma   90.00
#
_symmetry.space_group_name_H-M   'P 1'
#
loop_
_entity.id
_entity.type
_entity.pdbx_description
1 polymer ?
#
loop_
_entity_poly.entity_id
_entity_poly.type
_entity_poly.pdbx_seq_one_letter_code
_entity_poly.pdbx_strand_id
1 'polypeptide(L)'
;MQASASWSALATRLTLRAIVNPRLALDLARLAWSFRARDWYRRPPFLPLPPRDYLRWRMFTAYGDEHAVPPLEDVVRFARWRRETMHL
;
A
#
# COMPACT_ATOMS: atom_id res chain seq x y z
N MET A 1 12.90 -20.40 2.58
CA MET A 1 11.65 -20.58 1.81
C MET A 1 10.87 -19.28 1.90
N GLN A 2 10.92 -18.42 0.87
CA GLN A 2 10.08 -17.23 0.83
C GLN A 2 8.64 -17.70 0.60
N ALA A 3 7.79 -17.56 1.63
CA ALA A 3 6.37 -17.81 1.47
C ALA A 3 5.87 -16.91 0.34
N SER A 4 5.14 -17.47 -0.62
CA SER A 4 4.42 -16.72 -1.65
C SER A 4 3.40 -15.83 -0.95
N ALA A 5 3.85 -14.66 -0.48
CA ALA A 5 3.00 -13.74 0.24
C ALA A 5 1.92 -13.29 -0.73
N SER A 6 0.66 -13.47 -0.35
CA SER A 6 -0.46 -13.03 -1.17
C SER A 6 -0.74 -11.56 -0.93
N TRP A 7 -0.94 -10.79 -2.00
CA TRP A 7 -1.46 -9.42 -1.94
C TRP A 7 -2.78 -9.34 -1.15
N SER A 8 -3.64 -10.35 -1.24
CA SER A 8 -4.89 -10.39 -0.47
C SER A 8 -4.64 -10.54 1.03
N ALA A 9 -3.69 -11.39 1.42
CA ALA A 9 -3.32 -11.57 2.81
C ALA A 9 -2.68 -10.29 3.39
N LEU A 10 -1.82 -9.62 2.62
CA LEU A 10 -1.26 -8.33 2.99
C LEU A 10 -2.36 -7.28 3.17
N ALA A 11 -3.27 -7.16 2.20
CA ALA A 11 -4.37 -6.21 2.26
C ALA A 11 -5.28 -6.46 3.47
N THR A 12 -5.69 -7.71 3.73
CA THR A 12 -6.50 -8.05 4.91
C THR A 12 -5.79 -7.68 6.21
N ARG A 13 -4.49 -7.99 6.34
CA ARG A 13 -3.71 -7.65 7.55
C ARG A 13 -3.56 -6.15 7.75
N LEU A 14 -3.34 -5.39 6.67
CA LEU A 14 -3.30 -3.93 6.72
C LEU A 14 -4.67 -3.36 7.15
N THR A 15 -5.76 -3.86 6.58
CA THR A 15 -7.12 -3.43 6.92
C THR A 15 -7.44 -3.71 8.39
N LEU A 16 -7.17 -4.92 8.88
CA LEU A 16 -7.37 -5.27 10.29
C LEU A 16 -6.57 -4.36 11.22
N ARG A 17 -5.30 -4.08 10.88
CA ARG A 17 -4.44 -3.20 11.69
C ARG A 17 -4.88 -1.74 11.62
N ALA A 18 -5.42 -1.30 10.48
CA ALA A 18 -5.99 0.04 10.31
C ALA A 18 -7.26 0.24 11.15
N ILE A 19 -8.11 -0.79 11.28
CA ILE A 19 -9.31 -0.73 12.12
C ILE A 19 -8.93 -0.51 13.60
N VAL A 20 -7.88 -1.19 14.08
CA VAL A 20 -7.43 -1.06 15.48
C VAL A 20 -6.60 0.20 15.73
N ASN A 21 -6.01 0.79 14.68
CA ASN A 21 -5.15 1.97 14.79
C ASN A 21 -5.59 3.09 13.83
N PRO A 22 -6.42 4.05 14.30
CA PRO A 22 -6.96 5.11 13.44
C PRO A 22 -5.87 6.03 12.87
N ARG A 23 -4.74 6.20 13.55
CA ARG A 23 -3.60 6.97 13.01
C ARG A 23 -2.99 6.26 11.81
N LEU A 24 -2.79 4.95 11.90
CA LEU A 24 -2.31 4.15 10.77
C LEU A 24 -3.31 4.16 9.60
N ALA A 25 -4.62 4.13 9.89
CA ALA A 25 -5.64 4.24 8.86
C ALA A 25 -5.51 5.54 8.06
N LEU A 26 -5.29 6.68 8.75
CA LEU A 26 -5.05 7.96 8.09
C LEU A 26 -3.76 7.95 7.26
N ASP A 27 -2.67 7.41 7.80
CA ASP A 27 -1.39 7.31 7.06
C ASP A 27 -1.55 6.50 5.77
N LEU A 28 -2.22 5.34 5.85
CA LEU A 28 -2.48 4.47 4.70
C LEU A 28 -3.43 5.11 3.68
N ALA A 29 -4.46 5.83 4.15
CA ALA A 29 -5.37 6.55 3.28
C ALA A 29 -4.67 7.68 2.51
N ARG A 30 -3.82 8.45 3.19
CA ARG A 30 -2.99 9.50 2.56
C ARG A 30 -1.98 8.91 1.58
N LEU A 31 -1.39 7.78 1.94
CA LEU A 31 -0.50 7.03 1.04
C LEU A 31 -1.23 6.62 -0.24
N ALA A 32 -2.39 5.98 -0.12
CA ALA A 32 -3.22 5.60 -1.27
C ALA A 32 -3.62 6.82 -2.11
N TRP A 33 -4.05 7.90 -1.46
CA TRP A 33 -4.47 9.14 -2.11
C TRP A 33 -3.39 9.80 -2.96
N SER A 34 -2.14 9.80 -2.49
CA SER A 34 -1.02 10.38 -3.24
C SER A 34 -0.67 9.59 -4.50
N PHE A 35 -0.92 8.28 -4.50
CA PHE A 35 -0.60 7.40 -5.63
C PHE A 35 -1.83 6.97 -6.44
N ARG A 36 -2.99 7.56 -6.17
CA ARG A 36 -4.27 7.17 -6.79
C ARG A 36 -4.23 7.23 -8.32
N ALA A 37 -4.85 6.26 -8.98
CA ALA A 37 -5.06 6.31 -10.43
C ALA A 37 -6.06 7.41 -10.81
N ARG A 38 -5.85 8.17 -11.91
CA ARG A 38 -6.71 9.32 -12.27
C ARG A 38 -8.21 8.99 -12.44
N ASP A 39 -8.56 7.76 -12.80
CA ASP A 39 -9.94 7.31 -13.03
C ASP A 39 -10.43 6.27 -12.01
N TRP A 40 -9.88 6.28 -10.79
CA TRP A 40 -10.22 5.30 -9.74
C TRP A 40 -11.73 5.23 -9.44
N TYR A 41 -12.46 6.33 -9.59
CA TYR A 41 -13.90 6.45 -9.33
C TYR A 41 -14.78 5.96 -10.49
N ARG A 42 -14.21 5.65 -11.67
CA ARG A 42 -14.97 5.15 -12.82
C ARG A 42 -15.11 3.64 -12.84
N ARG A 43 -14.33 2.91 -12.03
CA ARG A 43 -14.32 1.45 -12.02
C ARG A 43 -14.40 0.92 -10.58
N PRO A 44 -15.24 -0.08 -10.30
CA PRO A 44 -15.21 -0.77 -9.01
C PRO A 44 -13.79 -1.34 -8.77
N PRO A 45 -13.26 -1.31 -7.53
CA PRO A 45 -13.97 -1.09 -6.26
C PRO A 45 -14.10 0.38 -5.82
N PHE A 46 -13.88 1.36 -6.70
CA PHE A 46 -13.99 2.80 -6.37
C PHE A 46 -13.12 3.24 -5.19
N LEU A 47 -12.00 2.56 -4.98
CA LEU A 47 -11.00 2.93 -3.99
C LEU A 47 -9.87 3.69 -4.69
N PRO A 48 -9.30 4.74 -4.07
CA PRO A 48 -8.19 5.51 -4.62
C PRO A 48 -6.87 4.73 -4.51
N LEU A 49 -6.84 3.53 -5.08
CA LEU A 49 -5.69 2.64 -5.05
C LEU A 49 -4.69 3.01 -6.17
N PRO A 50 -3.40 2.75 -5.94
CA PRO A 50 -2.40 2.91 -6.99
C PRO A 50 -2.65 1.96 -8.16
N PRO A 51 -2.34 2.38 -9.40
CA PRO A 51 -2.47 1.50 -10.56
C PRO A 51 -1.52 0.30 -10.46
N ARG A 52 -1.93 -0.83 -11.04
CA ARG A 52 -1.18 -2.10 -10.94
C ARG A 52 0.22 -1.99 -11.55
N ASP A 53 0.38 -1.28 -12.65
CA ASP A 53 1.67 -1.11 -13.31
C ASP A 53 2.65 -0.29 -12.44
N TYR A 54 2.13 0.70 -11.71
CA TYR A 54 2.93 1.44 -10.73
C TYR A 54 3.39 0.54 -9.59
N LEU A 55 2.50 -0.29 -9.03
CA LEU A 55 2.87 -1.25 -7.98
C LEU A 55 3.90 -2.25 -8.49
N ARG A 56 3.72 -2.79 -9.69
CA ARG A 56 4.66 -3.72 -10.34
C ARG A 56 6.06 -3.11 -10.46
N TRP A 57 6.15 -1.91 -11.04
CA TRP A 57 7.41 -1.18 -11.15
C TRP A 57 8.03 -0.88 -9.78
N ARG A 58 7.18 -0.53 -8.79
CA ARG A 58 7.65 -0.28 -7.42
C ARG A 58 8.22 -1.53 -6.76
N MET A 59 7.61 -2.69 -6.99
CA MET A 59 8.11 -3.96 -6.46
C MET A 59 9.42 -4.36 -7.13
N PHE A 60 9.50 -4.24 -8.46
CA PHE A 60 10.73 -4.49 -9.19
C PHE A 60 11.89 -3.61 -8.70
N THR A 61 11.67 -2.30 -8.51
CA THR A 61 12.72 -1.37 -8.08
C THR A 61 13.08 -1.50 -6.59
N ALA A 62 12.14 -1.85 -5.72
CA ALA A 62 12.40 -1.96 -4.28
C ALA A 62 12.89 -3.35 -3.86
N TYR A 63 12.40 -4.40 -4.51
CA TYR A 63 12.56 -5.80 -4.09
C TYR A 63 13.20 -6.68 -5.18
N GLY A 64 13.45 -6.15 -6.38
CA GLY A 64 14.08 -6.90 -7.49
C GLY A 64 13.15 -7.84 -8.25
N ASP A 65 11.89 -7.95 -7.83
CA ASP A 65 10.87 -8.80 -8.45
C ASP A 65 9.55 -8.02 -8.57
N GLU A 66 8.97 -8.06 -9.76
CA GLU A 66 7.75 -7.37 -10.12
C GLU A 66 6.49 -7.96 -9.47
N HIS A 67 6.58 -9.21 -9.02
CA HIS A 67 5.55 -9.95 -8.31
C HIS A 67 5.79 -10.04 -6.80
N ALA A 68 6.87 -9.43 -6.30
CA ALA A 68 7.14 -9.40 -4.87
C ALA A 68 5.98 -8.77 -4.10
N VAL A 69 5.65 -9.35 -2.95
CA VAL A 69 4.69 -8.77 -2.01
C VAL A 69 5.49 -8.23 -0.83
N PRO A 70 5.36 -6.93 -0.51
CA PRO A 70 6.16 -6.33 0.52
C PRO A 70 5.76 -6.89 1.89
N PRO A 71 6.71 -7.06 2.82
CA PRO A 71 6.38 -7.32 4.21
C PRO A 71 5.42 -6.27 4.79
N LEU A 72 4.50 -6.71 5.65
CA LEU A 72 3.53 -5.82 6.30
C LEU A 72 4.20 -4.62 6.98
N GLU A 73 5.29 -4.88 7.71
CA GLU A 73 6.01 -3.85 8.46
C GLU A 73 6.69 -2.82 7.56
N ASP A 74 7.11 -3.20 6.35
CA ASP A 74 7.70 -2.25 5.40
C ASP A 74 6.66 -1.23 4.94
N VAL A 75 5.43 -1.69 4.64
CA VAL A 75 4.33 -0.80 4.24
C VAL A 75 3.97 0.16 5.38
N VAL A 76 3.86 -0.35 6.61
CA VAL A 76 3.56 0.46 7.80
C VAL A 76 4.66 1.49 8.07
N ARG A 77 5.93 1.06 7.99
CA ARG A 77 7.09 1.95 8.18
C ARG A 77 7.14 3.03 7.11
N PHE A 78 6.87 2.68 5.85
CA PHE A 78 6.83 3.64 4.74
C PHE A 78 5.70 4.67 4.92
N ALA A 79 4.50 4.24 5.32
CA ALA A 79 3.38 5.13 5.58
C ALA A 79 3.70 6.12 6.72
N ARG A 80 4.32 5.63 7.80
CA ARG A 80 4.78 6.47 8.91
C ARG A 80 5.86 7.46 8.49
N TRP A 81 6.89 6.99 7.78
CA TRP A 81 7.98 7.83 7.30
C TRP A 81 7.48 8.97 6.42
N ARG A 82 6.46 8.72 5.57
CA ARG A 82 5.82 9.75 4.75
C ARG A 82 5.18 10.86 5.59
N ARG A 83 4.49 10.52 6.67
CA ARG A 83 3.94 11.52 7.59
C ARG A 83 5.05 12.34 8.25
N GLU A 84 6.09 11.66 8.73
CA GLU A 84 7.20 12.31 9.46
C GLU A 84 8.05 13.21 8.56
N THR A 85 8.29 12.80 7.31
CA THR A 85 9.19 13.50 6.40
C THR A 85 8.48 14.51 5.50
N MET A 86 7.25 14.20 5.06
CA MET A 86 6.49 15.05 4.13
C MET A 86 5.44 15.93 4.84
N HIS A 87 5.27 15.79 6.17
CA HIS A 87 4.24 16.48 6.96
C HIS A 87 2.82 16.35 6.38
N LEU A 88 2.53 15.24 5.69
CA LEU A 88 1.23 14.95 5.06
C LEU A 88 0.25 14.25 6.01
#